data_AF-A0A089KSL3-F1
#
_entry.id   AF-A0A089KSL3-F1
#
_cell.length_a   1.000
_cell.length_b   1.000
_cell.length_c   1.000
_cell.angle_alpha   90.00
_cell.angle_beta   90.00
_cell.angle_gamma   90.00
#
_symmetry.space_group_name_H-M   'P 1'
#
loop_
_entity.id
_entity.type
_entity.pdbx_description
1 polymer ?
#
loop_
_entity_poly.entity_id
_entity_poly.type
_entity_poly.pdbx_seq_one_letter_code
_entity_poly.pdbx_strand_id
1 'polypeptide(L)'
;MSARLQRKSATTAFLVTAVLLITDLFFIFYDHPLDGAGILSTFILPPAGILFGLSAYKKTRSRKDIILILLNAAAFVSYFAYMFFGTLILGP
;
A
#
# COMPACT_ATOMS: atom_id res chain seq x y z
N MET A 1 -19.10 10.84 -4.76
CA MET A 1 -18.30 10.46 -3.56
C MET A 1 -17.66 11.69 -2.93
N SER A 2 -17.86 11.92 -1.64
CA SER A 2 -17.30 13.08 -0.90
C SER A 2 -15.77 12.99 -0.80
N ALA A 3 -15.07 14.14 -0.83
CA ALA A 3 -13.62 14.19 -0.67
C ALA A 3 -13.15 13.64 0.68
N ARG A 4 -13.97 13.78 1.73
CA ARG A 4 -13.68 13.22 3.06
C ARG A 4 -13.69 11.68 3.03
N LEU A 5 -14.64 11.10 2.29
CA LEU A 5 -14.74 9.65 2.13
C LEU A 5 -13.55 9.12 1.31
N GLN A 6 -13.17 9.82 0.23
CA GLN A 6 -11.99 9.46 -0.59
C GLN A 6 -10.68 9.50 0.22
N ARG A 7 -10.49 10.53 1.04
CA ARG A 7 -9.37 10.59 1.99
C ARG A 7 -9.37 9.40 2.94
N LYS A 8 -10.53 9.12 3.56
CA LYS A 8 -10.66 7.99 4.49
C LYS A 8 -10.30 6.67 3.79
N SER A 9 -10.79 6.44 2.57
CA SER A 9 -10.45 5.26 1.76
C SER A 9 -8.95 5.18 1.46
N ALA A 10 -8.31 6.29 1.07
CA ALA A 10 -6.87 6.33 0.82
C ALA A 10 -6.03 6.11 2.10
N THR A 11 -6.50 6.59 3.25
CA THR A 11 -5.87 6.34 4.55
C THR A 11 -6.04 4.89 4.97
N THR A 12 -7.24 4.33 4.81
CA THR A 12 -7.50 2.91 5.10
C THR A 12 -6.66 2.03 4.20
N ALA A 13 -6.57 2.32 2.90
CA ALA A 13 -5.72 1.57 1.97
C ALA A 13 -4.25 1.56 2.42
N PHE A 14 -3.72 2.73 2.79
CA PHE A 14 -2.35 2.84 3.32
C PHE A 14 -2.15 2.04 4.61
N LEU A 15 -3.06 2.18 5.58
CA LEU A 15 -2.96 1.48 6.86
C LEU A 15 -3.05 -0.05 6.71
N VAL A 16 -3.99 -0.53 5.90
CA VAL A 16 -4.14 -1.97 5.63
C VAL A 16 -2.90 -2.49 4.91
N THR A 17 -2.36 -1.75 3.92
CA THR A 17 -1.09 -2.12 3.26
C THR A 17 0.04 -2.21 4.28
N ALA A 18 0.20 -1.21 5.15
CA ALA A 18 1.28 -1.19 6.14
C ALA A 18 1.18 -2.38 7.11
N VAL A 19 -0.02 -2.71 7.59
CA VAL A 19 -0.25 -3.87 8.44
C VAL A 19 0.09 -5.16 7.71
N LEU A 20 -0.38 -5.34 6.47
CA LEU A 20 -0.13 -6.55 5.69
C LEU A 20 1.36 -6.73 5.36
N LEU A 21 2.06 -5.64 5.06
CA LEU A 21 3.51 -5.63 4.82
C LEU A 21 4.30 -6.00 6.09
N ILE A 22 3.92 -5.48 7.25
CA ILE A 22 4.53 -5.86 8.53
C ILE A 22 4.25 -7.34 8.81
N THR A 23 3.03 -7.81 8.58
CA THR A 23 2.71 -9.22 8.78
C THR A 23 3.57 -10.11 7.88
N ASP A 24 3.74 -9.77 6.60
CA ASP A 24 4.63 -10.49 5.67
C ASP A 24 6.09 -10.51 6.17
N LEU A 25 6.62 -9.36 6.61
CA LEU A 25 8.01 -9.24 7.05
C LEU A 25 8.32 -10.03 8.32
N PHE A 26 7.38 -10.09 9.26
CA PHE A 26 7.60 -10.72 10.57
C PHE A 26 7.12 -12.17 10.66
N PHE A 27 6.16 -12.56 9.83
CA PHE A 27 5.56 -13.89 9.82
C PHE A 27 5.95 -14.67 8.55
N ILE A 28 7.22 -14.56 8.13
CA ILE A 28 7.86 -15.39 7.09
C ILE A 28 7.96 -16.83 7.61
N PHE A 29 6.82 -17.50 7.74
CA PHE A 29 6.75 -18.93 8.01
C PHE A 29 6.12 -19.56 6.77
N TYR A 30 6.93 -20.32 6.04
CA TYR A 30 6.48 -21.22 4.99
C TYR A 30 5.26 -22.03 5.50
N ASP A 31 4.24 -22.20 4.66
CA ASP A 31 2.95 -22.90 4.93
C ASP A 31 1.91 -22.15 5.79
N HIS A 32 1.97 -20.82 5.91
CA HIS A 32 0.87 -20.06 6.52
C HIS A 32 -0.24 -19.74 5.49
N PRO A 33 -1.55 -19.80 5.83
CA PRO A 33 -2.63 -19.44 4.91
C PRO A 33 -2.65 -17.97 4.45
N LEU A 34 -1.75 -17.14 4.99
CA LEU A 34 -1.55 -15.74 4.60
C LEU A 34 -0.30 -15.53 3.75
N ASP A 35 0.39 -16.61 3.40
CA ASP A 35 1.59 -16.56 2.57
C ASP A 35 1.24 -15.96 1.21
N GLY A 36 1.93 -14.87 0.85
CA GLY A 36 1.64 -14.06 -0.34
C GLY A 36 0.35 -13.23 -0.32
N ALA A 37 -0.46 -13.25 0.74
CA ALA A 37 -1.60 -12.35 0.89
C ALA A 37 -1.15 -10.90 1.10
N GLY A 38 -0.05 -10.70 1.83
CA GLY A 38 0.66 -9.43 1.89
C GLY A 38 1.06 -8.96 0.49
N ILE A 39 1.62 -9.86 -0.32
CA ILE A 39 2.04 -9.58 -1.70
C ILE A 39 0.89 -9.10 -2.57
N LEU A 40 -0.16 -9.90 -2.70
CA LEU A 40 -1.27 -9.60 -3.61
C LEU A 40 -2.01 -8.32 -3.22
N SER A 41 -2.17 -8.10 -1.90
CA SER A 41 -2.84 -6.90 -1.40
C SER A 41 -2.07 -5.61 -1.72
N THR A 42 -0.74 -5.69 -1.81
CA THR A 42 0.13 -4.53 -2.04
C THR A 42 0.18 -4.10 -3.51
N PHE A 43 -0.27 -4.93 -4.44
CA PHE A 43 -0.48 -4.53 -5.84
C PHE A 43 -1.84 -3.84 -6.07
N ILE A 44 -2.77 -3.95 -5.13
CA ILE A 44 -4.15 -3.42 -5.28
C ILE A 44 -4.37 -2.22 -4.37
N LEU A 45 -4.03 -2.33 -3.08
CA LEU A 45 -4.36 -1.33 -2.07
C LEU A 45 -3.60 -0.01 -2.26
N PRO A 46 -2.26 0.02 -2.45
CA PRO A 46 -1.55 1.28 -2.68
C PRO A 46 -1.96 1.99 -3.98
N PRO A 47 -2.09 1.32 -5.14
CA PRO A 47 -2.64 1.97 -6.34
C PRO A 47 -4.05 2.52 -6.12
N ALA A 48 -4.93 1.77 -5.45
CA ALA A 48 -6.26 2.27 -5.09
C ALA A 48 -6.17 3.50 -4.16
N GLY A 49 -5.27 3.48 -3.18
CA GLY A 49 -5.01 4.60 -2.27
C GLY A 49 -4.50 5.85 -2.99
N ILE A 50 -3.61 5.68 -3.97
CA ILE A 50 -3.14 6.76 -4.87
C ILE A 50 -4.31 7.35 -5.66
N LEU A 51 -5.15 6.51 -6.28
CA LEU A 51 -6.31 6.96 -7.06
C LEU A 51 -7.33 7.71 -6.20
N PHE A 52 -7.64 7.21 -5.01
CA PHE A 52 -8.52 7.89 -4.06
C PHE A 52 -7.92 9.21 -3.55
N GLY A 53 -6.61 9.22 -3.26
CA GLY A 53 -5.87 10.43 -2.87
C GLY A 53 -5.89 11.49 -3.97
N LEU A 54 -5.64 11.11 -5.22
CA LEU A 54 -5.71 12.01 -6.39
C LEU A 54 -7.12 12.59 -6.58
N SER A 55 -8.16 11.75 -6.41
CA SER A 55 -9.55 12.20 -6.53
C SER A 55 -9.94 13.18 -5.41
N ALA A 56 -9.47 12.94 -4.17
CA ALA A 56 -9.65 13.87 -3.05
C ALA A 56 -8.89 15.19 -3.27
N TYR A 57 -7.64 15.10 -3.75
CA TYR A 57 -6.79 16.25 -4.03
C TYR A 57 -7.38 17.16 -5.12
N LYS A 58 -7.90 16.58 -6.21
CA LYS A 58 -8.57 17.35 -7.28
C LYS A 58 -9.71 18.23 -6.75
N LYS A 59 -10.39 17.81 -5.68
CA LYS A 59 -11.51 18.56 -5.07
C LYS A 59 -11.08 19.55 -4.01
N THR A 60 -10.04 19.24 -3.24
CA THR A 60 -9.72 20.00 -2.02
C THR A 60 -8.43 20.81 -2.11
N ARG A 61 -7.53 20.45 -3.06
CA ARG A 61 -6.17 20.97 -3.20
C ARG A 61 -5.35 20.96 -1.91
N SER A 62 -5.70 20.08 -0.96
CA SER A 62 -5.07 20.03 0.36
C SER A 62 -3.69 19.36 0.32
N ARG A 63 -2.72 19.91 1.06
CA ARG A 63 -1.39 19.29 1.26
C ARG A 63 -1.48 17.89 1.88
N LYS A 64 -2.50 17.64 2.72
CA LYS A 64 -2.72 16.32 3.34
C LYS A 64 -2.97 15.23 2.30
N ASP A 65 -3.64 15.58 1.20
CA ASP A 65 -3.97 14.61 0.14
C ASP A 65 -2.72 14.28 -0.68
N ILE A 66 -1.83 15.25 -0.89
CA ILE A 66 -0.52 15.04 -1.52
C ILE A 66 0.34 14.11 -0.66
N ILE A 67 0.45 14.38 0.64
CA ILE A 67 1.20 13.51 1.56
C ILE A 67 0.66 12.08 1.51
N LEU A 68 -0.67 11.93 1.50
CA LEU A 68 -1.30 10.61 1.47
C LEU A 68 -1.05 9.86 0.16
N ILE A 69 -1.02 10.56 -0.98
CA ILE A 69 -0.62 9.99 -2.28
C ILE A 69 0.83 9.52 -2.21
N LEU A 70 1.74 10.37 -1.69
CA LEU A 70 3.16 10.04 -1.57
C LEU A 70 3.39 8.84 -0.64
N LEU A 71 2.64 8.74 0.46
CA LEU A 71 2.72 7.60 1.38
C LEU A 71 2.28 6.29 0.71
N ASN A 72 1.19 6.30 -0.06
CA ASN A 72 0.78 5.12 -0.82
C ASN A 72 1.77 4.77 -1.93
N ALA A 73 2.34 5.76 -2.62
CA ALA A 73 3.39 5.54 -3.62
C ALA A 73 4.67 4.98 -3.00
N ALA A 74 5.10 5.50 -1.85
CA ALA A 74 6.24 5.00 -1.11
C ALA A 74 6.00 3.55 -0.65
N ALA A 75 4.81 3.25 -0.12
CA ALA A 75 4.45 1.87 0.27
C ALA A 75 4.52 0.90 -0.92
N PHE A 76 4.01 1.31 -2.08
CA PHE A 76 4.10 0.53 -3.32
C PHE A 76 5.55 0.26 -3.73
N VAL A 77 6.39 1.30 -3.78
CA VAL A 77 7.78 1.21 -4.20
C VAL A 77 8.63 0.40 -3.21
N SER A 78 8.47 0.65 -1.91
CA SER A 78 9.18 -0.09 -0.87
C SER A 78 8.88 -1.59 -0.95
N TYR A 79 7.63 -1.94 -1.23
CA TYR A 79 7.25 -3.34 -1.37
C TYR A 79 7.78 -3.98 -2.65
N PHE A 80 7.68 -3.26 -3.77
CA PHE A 80 8.29 -3.69 -5.02
C PHE A 80 9.79 -3.94 -4.86
N ALA A 81 10.49 -3.05 -4.16
CA ALA A 81 11.92 -3.22 -3.85
C ALA A 81 12.16 -4.45 -2.97
N TYR A 82 11.39 -4.63 -1.89
CA TYR A 82 11.52 -5.80 -1.01
C TYR A 82 11.38 -7.12 -1.78
N MET A 83 10.35 -7.24 -2.61
CA MET A 83 10.13 -8.43 -3.45
C MET A 83 11.24 -8.61 -4.48
N PHE A 84 11.60 -7.55 -5.22
CA PHE A 84 12.62 -7.61 -6.25
C PHE A 84 13.98 -8.04 -5.69
N PHE A 85 14.42 -7.43 -4.58
CA PHE A 85 15.67 -7.80 -3.94
C PHE A 85 15.58 -9.14 -3.22
N GLY A 86 14.43 -9.46 -2.61
CA GLY A 86 14.18 -10.76 -1.99
C GLY A 86 14.34 -11.90 -2.99
N THR A 87 13.65 -11.83 -4.12
CA THR A 87 13.77 -12.82 -5.20
C THR A 87 15.18 -12.85 -5.81
N LEU A 88 15.83 -11.69 -5.96
CA LEU A 88 17.18 -11.63 -6.54
C LEU A 88 18.26 -12.26 -5.64
N ILE A 89 18.10 -12.17 -4.31
CA ILE A 89 19.07 -12.69 -3.34
C ILE A 89 18.77 -14.15 -2.97
N LEU A 90 17.49 -14.49 -2.78
CA LEU A 90 17.06 -15.78 -2.22
C LEU A 90 16.58 -16.78 -3.29
N GLY A 91 16.44 -16.33 -4.55
CA GLY A 91 15.82 -17.10 -5.61
C GLY A 91 14.29 -16.96 -5.62
N PRO A 92 13.62 -17.50 -6.65
CA PRO A 92 12.17 -17.60 -6.69
C PRO A 92 11.60 -18.58 -5.65
#